data_AF-A0A961D6A4-F1
#
_entry.id   AF-A0A961D6A4-F1
#
_cell.length_a   1.000
_cell.length_b   1.000
_cell.length_c   1.000
_cell.angle_alpha   90.00
_cell.angle_beta   90.00
_cell.angle_gamma   90.00
#
_symmetry.space_group_name_H-M   'P 1'
#
loop_
_entity.id
_entity.type
_entity.pdbx_description
1 polymer ?
#
loop_
_entity_poly.entity_id
_entity_poly.type
_entity_poly.pdbx_seq_one_letter_code
_entity_poly.pdbx_strand_id
1 'polypeptide(L)'
;MALKKCHECGHQVSTSASACPSCGAKVKKGMGCGTLILALFVSLIGMGILLGALSVWSASSRRSADLDAEVAAQKAFEDSRRQFESSISEKFQLLVEKKNTNDIQGALKILKEFETFRRTNYEGFDTLKTQILTASALERLKTTSSTEAKVIHGIYVELCSLNPGNSQYSLQASKYAEAVKQAEIARIAQESEARAKAQRERERKIKESTASLVARKDEVKGVTWYTHKDSPGSDASKAVFAYIGQKGDALWLRMKITYTADDWLFIKSFTFNIDGTNHSLPISFFRDRKSDHSGGKIWEWVDLLVDAETFALLNKVSRSTRTILRYEGQQYYSDRDVSSSEKLTMQQILTAYGALGGQPPSK
;
A
#
# COMPACT_ATOMS: atom_id res chain seq x y z
N MET A 1 -32.61 48.25 -51.66
CA MET A 1 -32.22 46.90 -52.14
C MET A 1 -30.72 46.92 -52.41
N ALA A 2 -29.95 45.97 -51.85
CA ALA A 2 -28.50 45.98 -51.96
C ALA A 2 -28.05 45.50 -53.36
N LEU A 3 -27.35 46.36 -54.09
CA LEU A 3 -26.73 46.03 -55.38
C LEU A 3 -25.26 45.65 -55.13
N LYS A 4 -24.79 44.57 -55.77
CA LYS A 4 -23.37 44.22 -55.86
C LYS A 4 -22.93 44.27 -57.31
N LYS A 5 -21.67 44.59 -57.58
CA LYS A 5 -21.14 44.51 -58.95
C LYS A 5 -21.08 43.04 -59.38
N CYS A 6 -21.51 42.77 -60.61
CA CYS A 6 -21.28 41.48 -61.25
C CYS A 6 -19.78 41.26 -61.34
N HIS A 7 -19.28 40.12 -60.86
CA HIS A 7 -17.85 39.84 -60.85
C HIS A 7 -17.27 39.78 -62.27
N GLU A 8 -18.07 39.43 -63.29
CA GLU A 8 -17.55 39.31 -64.65
C GLU A 8 -17.57 40.63 -65.41
N CYS A 9 -18.73 41.28 -65.55
CA CYS A 9 -18.85 42.49 -66.38
C CYS A 9 -18.81 43.80 -65.59
N GLY A 10 -18.76 43.74 -64.25
CA GLY A 10 -18.71 44.94 -63.39
C GLY A 10 -20.03 45.72 -63.28
N HIS A 11 -21.06 45.36 -64.03
CA HIS A 11 -22.36 46.02 -63.99
C HIS A 11 -23.07 45.77 -62.64
N GLN A 12 -23.78 46.75 -62.10
CA GLN A 12 -24.43 46.60 -60.79
C GLN A 12 -25.67 45.71 -60.90
N VAL A 13 -25.74 44.68 -60.04
CA VAL A 13 -26.82 43.67 -60.00
C VAL A 13 -27.32 43.45 -58.59
N SER A 14 -28.64 43.25 -58.47
CA SER A 14 -29.27 42.94 -57.18
C SER A 14 -28.70 41.64 -56.60
N THR A 15 -28.43 41.63 -55.28
CA THR A 15 -27.96 40.43 -54.56
C THR A 15 -28.97 39.28 -54.57
N SER A 16 -30.23 39.55 -54.93
CA SER A 16 -31.29 38.56 -55.11
C SER A 16 -31.47 38.07 -56.55
N ALA A 17 -30.85 38.71 -57.55
CA ALA A 17 -30.95 38.29 -58.95
C ALA A 17 -30.19 36.97 -59.18
N SER A 18 -30.80 36.04 -59.90
CA SER A 18 -30.22 34.73 -60.21
C SER A 18 -29.10 34.80 -61.25
N ALA A 19 -29.14 35.78 -62.15
CA ALA A 19 -28.12 36.04 -63.17
C ALA A 19 -28.02 37.54 -63.51
N CYS A 20 -26.86 37.96 -64.03
CA CYS A 20 -26.60 39.34 -64.43
C CYS A 20 -27.27 39.66 -65.78
N PRO A 21 -28.10 40.72 -65.89
CA PRO A 21 -28.83 41.01 -67.12
C PRO A 21 -27.94 41.52 -68.27
N SER A 22 -26.75 42.08 -67.99
CA SER A 22 -25.85 42.56 -69.05
C SER A 22 -24.96 41.46 -69.64
N CYS A 23 -24.52 40.47 -68.86
CA CYS A 23 -23.60 39.43 -69.36
C CYS A 23 -24.08 37.99 -69.13
N GLY A 24 -25.22 37.79 -68.49
CA GLY A 24 -25.80 36.47 -68.23
C GLY A 24 -25.17 35.68 -67.07
N ALA A 25 -24.11 36.17 -66.43
CA ALA A 25 -23.39 35.41 -65.40
C ALA A 25 -24.27 35.12 -64.16
N LYS A 26 -24.35 33.85 -63.74
CA LYS A 26 -25.16 33.39 -62.59
C LYS A 26 -24.55 33.81 -61.25
N VAL A 27 -25.35 34.39 -60.36
CA VAL A 27 -24.92 34.89 -59.05
C VAL A 27 -25.22 33.86 -57.95
N LYS A 28 -24.18 33.25 -57.35
CA LYS A 28 -24.33 32.20 -56.31
C LYS A 28 -24.73 32.77 -54.93
N LYS A 29 -25.62 32.08 -54.20
CA LYS A 29 -26.03 32.34 -52.80
C LYS A 29 -25.27 31.40 -51.84
N GLY A 30 -24.80 31.88 -50.68
CA GLY A 30 -24.08 31.08 -49.67
C GLY A 30 -25.01 30.43 -48.63
N MET A 31 -24.63 29.26 -48.11
CA MET A 31 -25.43 28.40 -47.19
C MET A 31 -25.00 28.60 -45.72
N GLY A 32 -25.96 28.66 -44.78
CA GLY A 32 -25.73 29.09 -43.38
C GLY A 32 -25.43 27.97 -42.34
N CYS A 33 -24.79 28.38 -41.24
CA CYS A 33 -24.17 27.61 -40.15
C CYS A 33 -25.02 26.49 -39.48
N GLY A 34 -26.36 26.57 -39.51
CA GLY A 34 -27.23 25.56 -38.87
C GLY A 34 -27.15 24.15 -39.48
N THR A 35 -26.78 24.04 -40.76
CA THR A 35 -26.63 22.73 -41.43
C THR A 35 -25.38 21.96 -40.98
N LEU A 36 -24.32 22.65 -40.58
CA LEU A 36 -23.08 22.03 -40.11
C LEU A 36 -23.24 21.35 -38.74
N ILE A 37 -24.00 21.99 -37.83
CA ILE A 37 -24.23 21.45 -36.48
C ILE A 37 -25.08 20.18 -36.55
N LEU A 38 -26.11 20.17 -37.40
CA LEU A 38 -27.00 19.03 -37.58
C LEU A 38 -26.27 17.84 -38.23
N ALA A 39 -25.39 18.11 -39.20
CA ALA A 39 -24.54 17.08 -39.80
C ALA A 39 -23.56 16.46 -38.79
N LEU A 40 -22.98 17.26 -37.89
CA LEU A 40 -22.10 16.78 -36.82
C LEU A 40 -22.84 15.89 -35.82
N PHE A 41 -24.05 16.26 -35.41
CA PHE A 41 -24.85 15.45 -34.49
C PHE A 41 -25.24 14.10 -35.09
N VAL A 42 -25.66 14.08 -36.36
CA VAL A 42 -26.00 12.82 -37.07
C VAL A 42 -24.77 11.93 -37.22
N SER A 43 -23.60 12.52 -37.51
CA SER A 43 -22.32 11.80 -37.57
C SER A 43 -21.96 11.14 -36.23
N LEU A 44 -22.12 11.85 -35.11
CA LEU A 44 -21.80 11.32 -33.78
C LEU A 44 -22.73 10.19 -33.35
N ILE A 45 -24.04 10.31 -33.66
CA ILE A 45 -25.02 9.25 -33.40
C ILE A 45 -24.72 8.02 -34.26
N GLY A 46 -24.42 8.23 -35.55
CA GLY A 46 -24.02 7.15 -36.46
C GLY A 46 -22.76 6.42 -36.00
N MET A 47 -21.76 7.15 -35.51
CA MET A 47 -20.52 6.56 -34.99
C MET A 47 -20.75 5.81 -33.67
N GLY A 48 -21.62 6.30 -32.79
CA GLY A 48 -22.03 5.59 -31.57
C GLY A 48 -22.74 4.26 -31.85
N ILE A 49 -23.63 4.23 -32.85
CA ILE A 49 -24.31 3.00 -33.30
C ILE A 49 -23.31 2.03 -33.93
N LEU A 50 -22.36 2.52 -34.73
CA LEU A 50 -21.33 1.70 -35.35
C LEU A 50 -20.40 1.07 -34.31
N LEU A 51 -19.96 1.85 -33.31
CA LEU A 51 -19.12 1.37 -32.20
C LEU A 51 -19.87 0.34 -31.34
N GLY A 52 -21.16 0.56 -31.07
CA GLY A 52 -22.00 -0.41 -30.35
C GLY A 52 -22.24 -1.72 -31.12
N ALA A 53 -22.42 -1.65 -32.44
CA ALA A 53 -22.55 -2.83 -33.29
C ALA A 53 -21.23 -3.64 -33.35
N LEU A 54 -20.08 -2.96 -33.43
CA LEU A 54 -18.76 -3.58 -33.39
C LEU A 54 -18.49 -4.27 -32.05
N SER A 55 -18.88 -3.66 -30.92
CA SER A 55 -18.70 -4.29 -29.60
C SER A 55 -19.57 -5.54 -29.44
N VAL A 56 -20.83 -5.50 -29.87
CA VAL A 56 -21.75 -6.67 -29.84
C VAL A 56 -21.28 -7.78 -30.77
N TRP A 57 -20.84 -7.46 -32.00
CA TRP A 57 -20.33 -8.45 -32.94
C TRP A 57 -19.04 -9.11 -32.42
N SER A 58 -18.11 -8.32 -31.86
CA SER A 58 -16.88 -8.85 -31.24
C SER A 58 -17.12 -9.76 -30.02
N ALA A 59 -18.23 -9.55 -29.30
CA ALA A 59 -18.63 -10.42 -28.19
C ALA A 59 -19.25 -11.73 -28.71
N SER A 60 -20.04 -11.67 -29.80
CA SER A 60 -20.62 -12.85 -30.45
C SER A 60 -19.58 -13.75 -31.15
N SER A 61 -18.54 -13.16 -31.75
CA SER A 61 -17.45 -13.91 -32.39
C SER A 61 -16.55 -14.60 -31.36
N ARG A 62 -16.29 -13.95 -30.21
CA ARG A 62 -15.59 -14.58 -29.08
C ARG A 62 -16.38 -15.76 -28.52
N ARG A 63 -17.69 -15.58 -28.30
CA ARG A 63 -18.55 -16.65 -27.79
C ARG A 63 -18.64 -17.87 -28.72
N SER A 64 -18.64 -17.66 -30.04
CA SER A 64 -18.61 -18.76 -31.03
C SER A 64 -17.26 -19.45 -31.06
N ALA A 65 -16.15 -18.69 -31.04
CA ALA A 65 -14.81 -19.28 -30.93
C ALA A 65 -14.60 -20.10 -29.65
N ASP A 66 -15.15 -19.64 -28.51
CA ASP A 66 -15.11 -20.37 -27.24
C ASP A 66 -15.94 -21.68 -27.30
N LEU A 67 -17.13 -21.64 -27.92
CA LEU A 67 -17.96 -22.83 -28.16
C LEU A 67 -17.28 -23.83 -29.10
N ASP A 68 -16.67 -23.35 -30.20
CA ASP A 68 -15.96 -24.21 -31.15
C ASP A 68 -14.71 -24.84 -30.51
N ALA A 69 -14.00 -24.10 -29.66
CA ALA A 69 -12.88 -24.61 -28.89
C ALA A 69 -13.32 -25.68 -27.86
N GLU A 70 -14.45 -25.46 -27.18
CA GLU A 70 -15.02 -26.44 -26.24
C GLU A 70 -15.46 -27.73 -26.96
N VAL A 71 -16.14 -27.61 -28.11
CA VAL A 71 -16.55 -28.76 -28.93
C VAL A 71 -15.34 -29.51 -29.49
N ALA A 72 -14.31 -28.80 -29.95
CA ALA A 72 -13.07 -29.41 -30.41
C ALA A 72 -12.34 -30.15 -29.27
N ALA A 73 -12.30 -29.57 -28.07
CA ALA A 73 -11.72 -30.20 -26.89
C ALA A 73 -12.49 -31.46 -26.47
N GLN A 74 -13.83 -31.42 -26.49
CA GLN A 74 -14.67 -32.59 -26.23
C GLN A 74 -14.44 -33.69 -27.25
N LYS A 75 -14.37 -33.36 -28.54
CA LYS A 75 -14.10 -34.33 -29.60
C LYS A 75 -12.70 -34.94 -29.46
N ALA A 76 -11.68 -34.13 -29.20
CA ALA A 76 -10.32 -34.62 -28.99
C ALA A 76 -10.21 -35.53 -27.75
N PHE A 77 -10.92 -35.20 -26.67
CA PHE A 77 -11.02 -36.06 -25.49
C PHE A 77 -11.69 -37.39 -25.81
N GLU A 78 -12.80 -37.36 -26.56
CA GLU A 78 -13.54 -38.54 -26.98
C GLU A 78 -12.73 -39.45 -27.92
N ASP A 79 -11.99 -38.86 -28.86
CA ASP A 79 -11.08 -39.60 -29.75
C ASP A 79 -9.92 -40.23 -28.96
N SER A 80 -9.36 -39.50 -28.00
CA SER A 80 -8.32 -40.02 -27.08
C SER A 80 -8.87 -41.17 -26.21
N ARG A 81 -10.13 -41.05 -25.75
CA ARG A 81 -10.82 -42.10 -25.00
C ARG A 81 -10.99 -43.36 -25.85
N ARG A 82 -11.42 -43.23 -27.10
CA ARG A 82 -11.57 -44.37 -28.03
C ARG A 82 -10.24 -45.06 -28.29
N GLN A 83 -9.17 -44.30 -28.54
CA GLN A 83 -7.83 -44.86 -28.71
C GLN A 83 -7.38 -45.61 -27.45
N PHE A 84 -7.59 -45.03 -26.27
CA PHE A 84 -7.30 -45.69 -25.00
C PHE A 84 -8.10 -46.99 -24.84
N GLU A 85 -9.41 -46.97 -25.10
CA GLU A 85 -10.28 -48.15 -24.99
C GLU A 85 -9.86 -49.27 -25.94
N SER A 86 -9.48 -48.94 -27.18
CA SER A 86 -9.00 -49.93 -28.14
C SER A 86 -7.69 -50.62 -27.73
N SER A 87 -6.91 -49.99 -26.84
CA SER A 87 -5.61 -50.48 -26.37
C SER A 87 -5.60 -50.78 -24.86
N ILE A 88 -6.77 -50.86 -24.21
CA ILE A 88 -6.87 -50.90 -22.75
C ILE A 88 -6.15 -52.12 -22.14
N SER A 89 -6.22 -53.28 -22.79
CA SER A 89 -5.56 -54.50 -22.35
C SER A 89 -4.04 -54.39 -22.45
N GLU A 90 -3.52 -53.87 -23.56
CA GLU A 90 -2.09 -53.63 -23.77
C GLU A 90 -1.54 -52.61 -22.76
N LYS A 91 -2.29 -51.53 -22.52
CA LYS A 91 -1.93 -50.53 -21.51
C LYS A 91 -1.94 -51.10 -20.10
N PHE A 92 -2.85 -52.03 -19.79
CA PHE A 92 -2.84 -52.73 -18.52
C PHE A 92 -1.62 -53.64 -18.37
N GLN A 93 -1.23 -54.37 -19.42
CA GLN A 93 0.00 -55.17 -19.40
C GLN A 93 1.25 -54.30 -19.23
N LEU A 94 1.30 -53.16 -19.91
CA LEU A 94 2.38 -52.18 -19.74
C LEU A 94 2.42 -51.65 -18.30
N LEU A 95 1.27 -51.39 -17.67
CA LEU A 95 1.19 -50.99 -16.27
C LEU A 95 1.78 -52.07 -15.33
N VAL A 96 1.48 -53.35 -15.59
CA VAL A 96 2.04 -54.49 -14.86
C VAL A 96 3.56 -54.58 -15.06
N GLU A 97 4.05 -54.44 -16.30
CA GLU A 97 5.47 -54.45 -16.64
C GLU A 97 6.22 -53.33 -15.90
N LYS A 98 5.68 -52.11 -15.92
CA LYS A 98 6.28 -50.93 -15.26
C LYS A 98 6.39 -51.13 -13.76
N LYS A 99 5.35 -51.70 -13.13
CA LYS A 99 5.38 -52.06 -11.72
C LYS A 99 6.43 -53.15 -11.43
N ASN A 100 6.52 -54.19 -12.27
CA ASN A 100 7.48 -55.28 -12.09
C ASN A 100 8.94 -54.86 -12.31
N THR A 101 9.17 -53.88 -13.18
CA THR A 101 10.50 -53.27 -13.43
C THR A 101 10.84 -52.15 -12.45
N ASN A 102 9.97 -51.89 -11.46
CA ASN A 102 10.10 -50.83 -10.47
C ASN A 102 10.21 -49.41 -11.09
N ASP A 103 9.68 -49.21 -12.30
CA ASP A 103 9.50 -47.90 -12.94
C ASP A 103 8.21 -47.24 -12.43
N ILE A 104 8.27 -46.73 -11.19
CA ILE A 104 7.10 -46.18 -10.48
C ILE A 104 6.53 -44.95 -11.19
N GLN A 105 7.38 -44.06 -11.72
CA GLN A 105 6.92 -42.87 -12.44
C GLN A 105 6.23 -43.22 -13.76
N GLY A 106 6.78 -44.18 -14.51
CA GLY A 106 6.12 -44.72 -15.71
C GLY A 106 4.78 -45.36 -15.37
N ALA A 107 4.71 -46.13 -14.28
CA ALA A 107 3.47 -46.75 -13.82
C ALA A 107 2.41 -45.71 -13.40
N LEU A 108 2.78 -44.66 -12.65
CA LEU A 108 1.87 -43.58 -12.25
C LEU A 108 1.28 -42.83 -13.45
N LYS A 109 2.08 -42.61 -14.51
CA LYS A 109 1.60 -41.96 -15.74
C LYS A 109 0.48 -42.77 -16.39
N ILE A 110 0.67 -44.08 -16.53
CA ILE A 110 -0.34 -44.97 -17.13
C ILE A 110 -1.56 -45.08 -16.21
N LEU A 111 -1.37 -45.18 -14.89
CA LEU A 111 -2.46 -45.22 -13.90
C LEU A 111 -3.36 -43.98 -14.03
N LYS A 112 -2.78 -42.79 -14.20
CA LYS A 112 -3.52 -41.55 -14.41
C LYS A 112 -4.37 -41.58 -15.68
N GLU A 113 -3.94 -42.26 -16.75
CA GLU A 113 -4.75 -42.42 -17.97
C GLU A 113 -6.01 -43.25 -17.69
N PHE A 114 -5.88 -44.36 -16.95
CA PHE A 114 -7.04 -45.17 -16.52
C PHE A 114 -8.04 -44.37 -15.68
N GLU A 115 -7.55 -43.52 -14.76
CA GLU A 115 -8.41 -42.63 -13.95
C GLU A 115 -9.08 -41.56 -14.81
N THR A 116 -8.32 -40.93 -15.71
CA THR A 116 -8.80 -39.87 -16.62
C THR A 116 -9.96 -40.37 -17.48
N PHE A 117 -9.87 -41.59 -17.98
CA PHE A 117 -10.92 -42.22 -18.79
C PHE A 117 -11.94 -43.03 -17.98
N ARG A 118 -11.88 -42.95 -16.63
CA ARG A 118 -12.81 -43.64 -15.70
C ARG A 118 -12.90 -45.15 -15.94
N ARG A 119 -11.77 -45.79 -16.17
CA ARG A 119 -11.64 -47.25 -16.36
C ARG A 119 -11.09 -47.93 -15.09
N THR A 120 -11.56 -47.48 -13.93
CA THR A 120 -11.10 -47.98 -12.62
C THR A 120 -11.68 -49.33 -12.25
N ASN A 121 -12.77 -49.76 -12.89
CA ASN A 121 -13.40 -51.07 -12.69
C ASN A 121 -12.75 -52.21 -13.52
N TYR A 122 -11.66 -51.93 -14.23
CA TYR A 122 -10.94 -52.94 -15.00
C TYR A 122 -10.37 -54.00 -14.04
N GLU A 123 -10.50 -55.27 -14.39
CA GLU A 123 -10.13 -56.38 -13.48
C GLU A 123 -8.66 -56.28 -13.06
N GLY A 124 -8.41 -56.38 -11.74
CA GLY A 124 -7.07 -56.27 -11.16
C GLY A 124 -6.52 -54.83 -11.06
N PHE A 125 -7.21 -53.82 -11.59
CA PHE A 125 -6.76 -52.43 -11.54
C PHE A 125 -6.61 -51.89 -10.12
N ASP A 126 -7.61 -52.08 -9.25
CA ASP A 126 -7.58 -51.54 -7.89
C ASP A 126 -6.41 -52.11 -7.07
N THR A 127 -6.14 -53.41 -7.22
CA THR A 127 -5.00 -54.06 -6.57
C THR A 127 -3.68 -53.49 -7.07
N LEU A 128 -3.52 -53.36 -8.39
CA LEU A 128 -2.30 -52.85 -9.00
C LEU A 128 -2.08 -51.36 -8.67
N LYS A 129 -3.15 -50.56 -8.70
CA LYS A 129 -3.17 -49.16 -8.27
C LYS A 129 -2.68 -49.02 -6.84
N THR A 130 -3.22 -49.83 -5.92
CA THR A 130 -2.82 -49.81 -4.51
C THR A 130 -1.34 -50.14 -4.34
N GLN A 131 -0.84 -51.14 -5.07
CA GLN A 131 0.59 -51.52 -5.03
C GLN A 131 1.50 -50.41 -5.56
N ILE A 132 1.16 -49.79 -6.69
CA ILE A 132 1.95 -48.71 -7.30
C ILE A 132 1.96 -47.46 -6.40
N LEU A 133 0.80 -47.06 -5.88
CA LEU A 133 0.68 -45.90 -4.98
C LEU A 133 1.45 -46.16 -3.67
N THR A 134 1.39 -47.37 -3.14
CA THR A 134 2.17 -47.76 -1.95
C THR A 134 3.67 -47.65 -2.22
N ALA A 135 4.14 -48.17 -3.36
CA ALA A 135 5.56 -48.08 -3.74
C ALA A 135 6.02 -46.62 -3.91
N SER A 136 5.20 -45.79 -4.55
CA SER A 136 5.45 -44.35 -4.69
C SER A 136 5.52 -43.62 -3.34
N ALA A 137 4.60 -43.91 -2.43
CA ALA A 137 4.61 -43.33 -1.08
C ALA A 137 5.86 -43.76 -0.29
N LEU A 138 6.28 -45.02 -0.39
CA LEU A 138 7.51 -45.51 0.22
C LEU A 138 8.77 -44.89 -0.39
N GLU A 139 8.80 -44.64 -1.70
CA GLU A 139 9.91 -43.93 -2.36
C GLU A 139 10.02 -42.49 -1.85
N ARG A 140 8.89 -41.76 -1.80
CA ARG A 140 8.84 -40.42 -1.20
C ARG A 140 9.32 -40.42 0.24
N LEU A 141 8.95 -41.43 1.03
CA LEU A 141 9.39 -41.55 2.41
C LEU A 141 10.92 -41.68 2.53
N LYS A 142 11.55 -42.44 1.62
CA LYS A 142 13.02 -42.61 1.58
C LYS A 142 13.76 -41.32 1.23
N THR A 143 13.16 -40.48 0.38
CA THR A 143 13.76 -39.22 -0.08
C THR A 143 13.42 -38.02 0.80
N THR A 144 12.43 -38.14 1.68
CA THR A 144 11.99 -37.05 2.58
C THR A 144 13.00 -36.88 3.72
N SER A 145 13.37 -35.64 4.05
CA SER A 145 14.28 -35.37 5.15
C SER A 145 13.66 -35.79 6.49
N SER A 146 14.46 -36.36 7.38
CA SER A 146 14.01 -36.76 8.73
C SER A 146 13.50 -35.57 9.57
N THR A 147 13.82 -34.34 9.18
CA THR A 147 13.33 -33.10 9.82
C THR A 147 11.91 -32.72 9.40
N GLU A 148 11.36 -33.31 8.33
CA GLU A 148 10.07 -32.94 7.75
C GLU A 148 8.91 -33.77 8.34
N ALA A 149 8.77 -33.76 9.66
CA ALA A 149 7.80 -34.58 10.39
C ALA A 149 6.35 -34.48 9.86
N LYS A 150 5.94 -33.29 9.37
CA LYS A 150 4.60 -33.07 8.79
C LYS A 150 4.42 -33.77 7.43
N VAL A 151 5.45 -33.74 6.59
CA VAL A 151 5.44 -34.43 5.30
C VAL A 151 5.45 -35.94 5.52
N ILE A 152 6.33 -36.41 6.42
CA ILE A 152 6.41 -37.82 6.81
C ILE A 152 5.07 -38.32 7.38
N HIS A 153 4.44 -37.54 8.28
CA HIS A 153 3.11 -37.84 8.79
C HIS A 153 2.08 -38.02 7.65
N GLY A 154 2.06 -37.08 6.69
CA GLY A 154 1.14 -37.15 5.54
C GLY A 154 1.35 -38.40 4.69
N ILE A 155 2.61 -38.79 4.45
CA ILE A 155 2.94 -40.01 3.73
C ILE A 155 2.46 -41.26 4.49
N TYR A 156 2.62 -41.31 5.81
CA TYR A 156 2.10 -42.43 6.60
C TYR A 156 0.56 -42.49 6.64
N VAL A 157 -0.12 -41.34 6.68
CA VAL A 157 -1.59 -41.29 6.55
C VAL A 157 -2.04 -41.84 5.20
N GLU A 158 -1.35 -41.48 4.12
CA GLU A 158 -1.59 -42.04 2.79
C GLU A 158 -1.36 -43.55 2.76
N LEU A 159 -0.25 -44.04 3.30
CA LEU A 159 0.07 -45.46 3.41
C LEU A 159 -0.99 -46.24 4.21
N CYS A 160 -1.53 -45.66 5.29
CA CYS A 160 -2.65 -46.21 6.05
C CYS A 160 -3.92 -46.32 5.20
N SER A 161 -4.23 -45.32 4.36
CA SER A 161 -5.40 -45.36 3.48
C SER A 161 -5.28 -46.43 2.40
N LEU A 162 -4.06 -46.66 1.89
CA LEU A 162 -3.76 -47.68 0.88
C LEU A 162 -3.69 -49.09 1.48
N ASN A 163 -3.24 -49.22 2.72
CA ASN A 163 -3.08 -50.51 3.40
C ASN A 163 -3.61 -50.45 4.84
N PRO A 164 -4.94 -50.44 5.06
CA PRO A 164 -5.53 -50.23 6.38
C PRO A 164 -5.18 -51.30 7.42
N GLY A 165 -4.86 -52.52 6.98
CA GLY A 165 -4.45 -53.63 7.86
C GLY A 165 -3.00 -53.57 8.33
N ASN A 166 -2.20 -52.61 7.86
CA ASN A 166 -0.79 -52.51 8.22
C ASN A 166 -0.61 -51.70 9.53
N SER A 167 -0.39 -52.42 10.63
CA SER A 167 -0.20 -51.82 11.97
C SER A 167 1.08 -50.99 12.11
N GLN A 168 2.09 -51.21 11.27
CA GLN A 168 3.32 -50.41 11.30
C GLN A 168 3.07 -49.00 10.75
N TYR A 169 2.28 -48.88 9.68
CA TYR A 169 1.95 -47.56 9.12
C TYR A 169 1.13 -46.72 10.09
N SER A 170 0.15 -47.31 10.77
CA SER A 170 -0.67 -46.60 11.76
C SER A 170 0.11 -46.17 12.99
N LEU A 171 1.05 -47.01 13.45
CA LEU A 171 1.97 -46.65 14.54
C LEU A 171 2.86 -45.47 14.15
N GLN A 172 3.46 -45.50 12.96
CA GLN A 172 4.32 -44.40 12.50
C GLN A 172 3.51 -43.11 12.26
N ALA A 173 2.33 -43.21 11.66
CA ALA A 173 1.42 -42.05 11.51
C ALA A 173 1.18 -41.40 12.88
N SER A 174 0.83 -42.18 13.90
CA SER A 174 0.58 -41.67 15.26
C SER A 174 1.82 -41.00 15.87
N LYS A 175 3.00 -41.59 15.69
CA LYS A 175 4.27 -41.04 16.16
C LYS A 175 4.57 -39.66 15.54
N TYR A 176 4.45 -39.55 14.22
CA TYR A 176 4.72 -38.29 13.53
C TYR A 176 3.60 -37.26 13.74
N ALA A 177 2.36 -37.69 13.96
CA ALA A 177 1.27 -36.79 14.37
C ALA A 177 1.60 -36.10 15.71
N GLU A 178 2.08 -36.86 16.70
CA GLU A 178 2.49 -36.29 17.98
C GLU A 178 3.71 -35.38 17.83
N ALA A 179 4.70 -35.76 17.02
CA ALA A 179 5.86 -34.90 16.74
C ALA A 179 5.46 -33.56 16.11
N VAL A 180 4.52 -33.57 15.16
CA VAL A 180 3.98 -32.35 14.53
C VAL A 180 3.27 -31.48 15.56
N LYS A 181 2.44 -32.08 16.42
CA LYS A 181 1.74 -31.37 17.50
C LYS A 181 2.71 -30.72 18.48
N GLN A 182 3.76 -31.43 18.90
CA GLN A 182 4.77 -30.90 19.81
C GLN A 182 5.59 -29.78 19.17
N ALA A 183 5.95 -29.91 17.89
CA ALA A 183 6.63 -28.85 17.15
C ALA A 183 5.78 -27.57 17.05
N GLU A 184 4.46 -27.72 16.85
CA GLU A 184 3.54 -26.58 16.80
C GLU A 184 3.40 -25.89 18.17
N ILE A 185 3.28 -26.66 19.25
CA ILE A 185 3.28 -26.12 20.62
C ILE A 185 4.58 -25.36 20.90
N ALA A 186 5.73 -25.93 20.54
CA ALA A 186 7.03 -25.29 20.72
C ALA A 186 7.14 -23.99 19.91
N ARG A 187 6.65 -23.96 18.66
CA ARG A 187 6.61 -22.76 17.81
C ARG A 187 5.78 -21.65 18.45
N ILE A 188 4.57 -21.97 18.92
CA ILE A 188 3.69 -21.01 19.60
C ILE A 188 4.36 -20.47 20.87
N ALA A 189 4.98 -21.35 21.67
CA ALA A 189 5.71 -20.94 22.86
C ALA A 189 6.86 -19.98 22.54
N GLN A 190 7.70 -20.30 21.55
CA GLN A 190 8.79 -19.43 21.10
C GLN A 190 8.30 -18.06 20.60
N GLU A 191 7.23 -18.04 19.81
CA GLU A 191 6.64 -16.79 19.32
C GLU A 191 6.09 -15.93 20.47
N SER A 192 5.42 -16.54 21.45
CA SER A 192 4.92 -15.84 22.63
C SER A 192 6.05 -15.25 23.49
N GLU A 193 7.14 -15.99 23.69
CA GLU A 193 8.31 -15.51 24.43
C GLU A 193 9.01 -14.37 23.69
N ALA A 194 9.17 -14.48 22.37
CA ALA A 194 9.75 -13.43 21.53
C ALA A 194 8.92 -12.14 21.60
N ARG A 195 7.58 -12.24 21.52
CA ARG A 195 6.67 -11.10 21.69
C ARG A 195 6.79 -10.48 23.09
N ALA A 196 6.86 -11.30 24.14
CA ALA A 196 7.02 -10.81 25.51
C ALA A 196 8.37 -10.08 25.70
N LYS A 197 9.46 -10.60 25.14
CA LYS A 197 10.77 -9.93 25.15
C LYS A 197 10.74 -8.59 24.41
N ALA A 198 10.14 -8.56 23.21
CA ALA A 198 9.99 -7.34 22.43
C ALA A 198 9.15 -6.28 23.16
N GLN A 199 8.07 -6.69 23.82
CA GLN A 199 7.23 -5.81 24.62
C GLN A 199 7.99 -5.23 25.82
N ARG A 200 8.71 -6.06 26.58
CA ARG A 200 9.53 -5.61 27.72
C ARG A 200 10.60 -4.61 27.28
N GLU A 201 11.25 -4.87 26.15
CA GLU A 201 12.26 -3.98 25.60
C GLU A 201 11.64 -2.65 25.14
N ARG A 202 10.46 -2.68 24.52
CA ARG A 202 9.71 -1.47 24.14
C ARG A 202 9.33 -0.64 25.38
N GLU A 203 8.79 -1.27 26.41
CA GLU A 203 8.42 -0.61 27.67
C GLU A 203 9.64 -0.01 28.37
N ARG A 204 10.77 -0.73 28.38
CA ARG A 204 12.05 -0.23 28.91
C ARG A 204 12.51 1.02 28.16
N LYS A 205 12.53 0.99 26.82
CA LYS A 205 12.91 2.16 26.00
C LYS A 205 11.98 3.35 26.23
N ILE A 206 10.66 3.12 26.30
CA ILE A 206 9.70 4.18 26.61
C ILE A 206 10.03 4.77 27.98
N LYS A 207 10.14 3.95 29.02
CA LYS A 207 10.44 4.40 30.39
C LYS A 207 11.74 5.20 30.47
N GLU A 208 12.81 4.74 29.81
CA GLU A 208 14.09 5.44 29.77
C GLU A 208 13.99 6.78 29.03
N SER A 209 13.34 6.80 27.86
CA SER A 209 13.17 8.01 27.06
C SER A 209 12.26 9.05 27.70
N THR A 210 11.28 8.61 28.50
CA THR A 210 10.32 9.49 29.18
C THR A 210 10.69 9.81 30.63
N ALA A 211 11.80 9.28 31.15
CA ALA A 211 12.21 9.45 32.55
C ALA A 211 12.40 10.92 32.97
N SER A 212 12.76 11.79 32.02
CA SER A 212 12.94 13.23 32.28
C SER A 212 11.71 14.08 31.92
N LEU A 213 10.60 13.43 31.55
CA LEU A 213 9.38 14.10 31.12
C LEU A 213 8.35 14.14 32.25
N VAL A 214 7.60 15.23 32.30
CA VAL A 214 6.46 15.44 33.19
C VAL A 214 5.19 15.34 32.36
N ALA A 215 4.32 14.41 32.71
CA ALA A 215 3.02 14.23 32.07
C ALA A 215 1.93 15.01 32.81
N ARG A 216 1.13 15.80 32.10
CA ARG A 216 -0.04 16.50 32.64
C ARG A 216 -1.26 16.27 31.76
N LYS A 217 -2.32 15.70 32.33
CA LYS A 217 -3.57 15.42 31.63
C LYS A 217 -4.54 16.59 31.75
N ASP A 218 -4.98 17.11 30.62
CA ASP A 218 -6.12 18.00 30.50
C ASP A 218 -7.38 17.13 30.37
N GLU A 219 -8.08 16.94 31.49
CA GLU A 219 -9.28 16.09 31.57
C GLU A 219 -10.44 16.61 30.70
N VAL A 220 -10.51 17.92 30.46
CA VAL A 220 -11.57 18.53 29.66
C VAL A 220 -11.35 18.24 28.17
N LYS A 221 -10.11 18.35 27.70
CA LYS A 221 -9.78 18.10 26.28
C LYS A 221 -9.44 16.64 25.98
N GLY A 222 -9.19 15.85 27.02
CA GLY A 222 -8.70 14.48 26.93
C GLY A 222 -7.29 14.39 26.34
N VAL A 223 -6.44 15.39 26.60
CA VAL A 223 -5.08 15.48 26.06
C VAL A 223 -4.05 15.34 27.18
N THR A 224 -3.06 14.46 27.02
CA THR A 224 -1.90 14.41 27.90
C THR A 224 -0.75 15.17 27.26
N TRP A 225 -0.20 16.15 27.99
CA TRP A 225 0.96 16.92 27.60
C TRP A 225 2.21 16.38 28.29
N TYR A 226 3.26 16.07 27.53
CA TYR A 226 4.56 15.67 28.05
C TYR A 226 5.58 16.78 27.81
N THR A 227 6.07 17.39 28.89
CA THR A 227 7.09 18.44 28.86
C THR A 227 8.38 17.94 29.51
N HIS A 228 9.54 18.50 29.17
CA HIS A 228 10.75 18.17 29.91
C HIS A 228 10.69 18.79 31.32
N LYS A 229 11.26 18.14 32.34
CA LYS A 229 11.30 18.67 33.72
C LYS A 229 12.03 20.02 33.84
N ASP A 230 12.98 20.26 32.95
CA ASP A 230 13.78 21.49 32.86
C ASP A 230 13.20 22.51 31.85
N SER A 231 12.03 22.23 31.27
CA SER A 231 11.29 23.22 30.48
C SER A 231 10.74 24.31 31.40
N PRO A 232 10.68 25.59 30.95
CA PRO A 232 10.10 26.66 31.75
C PRO A 232 8.65 26.36 32.17
N GLY A 233 8.35 26.53 33.46
CA GLY A 233 7.00 26.39 34.01
C GLY A 233 6.11 27.62 33.80
N SER A 234 6.67 28.73 33.31
CA SER A 234 5.96 29.99 33.07
C SER A 234 6.35 30.62 31.73
N ASP A 235 5.42 31.42 31.21
CA ASP A 235 5.59 32.13 29.93
C ASP A 235 6.43 33.40 30.09
N ALA A 236 6.61 33.87 31.32
CA ALA A 236 7.55 34.92 31.70
C ALA A 236 9.01 34.39 31.75
N SER A 237 9.45 33.78 30.65
CA SER A 237 10.79 33.25 30.45
C SER A 237 11.35 33.64 29.08
N LYS A 238 12.65 33.45 28.85
CA LYS A 238 13.28 33.62 27.53
C LYS A 238 13.84 32.28 27.06
N ALA A 239 13.02 31.47 26.39
CA ALA A 239 13.35 30.08 26.07
C ALA A 239 12.82 29.62 24.70
N VAL A 240 13.39 28.53 24.17
CA VAL A 240 12.84 27.74 23.06
C VAL A 240 12.84 26.28 23.48
N PHE A 241 11.69 25.62 23.36
CA PHE A 241 11.54 24.22 23.74
C PHE A 241 10.45 23.53 22.95
N ALA A 242 10.48 22.20 22.95
CA ALA A 242 9.46 21.36 22.36
C ALA A 242 8.73 20.55 23.44
N TYR A 243 7.52 20.11 23.14
CA TYR A 243 6.74 19.23 24.01
C TYR A 243 5.75 18.38 23.19
N ILE A 244 5.24 17.31 23.79
CA ILE A 244 4.40 16.31 23.10
C ILE A 244 2.96 16.44 23.58
N GLY A 245 2.00 16.42 22.66
CA GLY A 245 0.59 16.20 22.95
C GLY A 245 0.16 14.81 22.54
N GLN A 246 -0.64 14.15 23.39
CA GLN A 246 -1.22 12.85 23.12
C GLN A 246 -2.73 12.85 23.36
N LYS A 247 -3.50 12.28 22.43
CA LYS A 247 -4.92 12.00 22.59
C LYS A 247 -5.26 10.65 21.97
N GLY A 248 -5.57 9.66 22.82
CA GLY A 248 -5.65 8.26 22.37
C GLY A 248 -4.30 7.83 21.77
N ASP A 249 -4.33 7.30 20.54
CA ASP A 249 -3.14 6.91 19.80
C ASP A 249 -2.52 8.07 19.00
N ALA A 250 -3.18 9.23 18.91
CA ALA A 250 -2.66 10.39 18.19
C ALA A 250 -1.57 11.10 19.02
N LEU A 251 -0.42 11.32 18.40
CA LEU A 251 0.75 12.00 18.97
C LEU A 251 1.21 13.14 18.06
N TRP A 252 1.39 14.33 18.62
CA TRP A 252 1.93 15.48 17.88
C TRP A 252 2.96 16.25 18.70
N LEU A 253 3.87 16.93 18.02
CA LEU A 253 4.86 17.80 18.62
C LEU A 253 4.38 19.25 18.59
N ARG A 254 4.74 20.00 19.63
CA ARG A 254 4.58 21.44 19.69
C ARG A 254 5.92 22.09 19.99
N MET A 255 6.14 23.27 19.44
CA MET A 255 7.29 24.11 19.72
C MET A 255 6.82 25.41 20.37
N LYS A 256 7.45 25.79 21.47
CA LYS A 256 7.17 27.03 22.17
C LYS A 256 8.42 27.90 22.26
N ILE A 257 8.26 29.17 21.92
CA ILE A 257 9.29 30.19 22.09
C ILE A 257 8.71 31.28 22.97
N THR A 258 9.42 31.63 24.05
CA THR A 258 9.06 32.68 25.00
C THR A 258 10.10 33.79 24.98
N TYR A 259 9.65 35.01 25.24
CA TYR A 259 10.43 36.23 25.33
C TYR A 259 9.94 37.04 26.52
N THR A 260 10.85 37.49 27.38
CA THR A 260 10.56 38.44 28.46
C THR A 260 11.55 39.58 28.41
N ALA A 261 11.06 40.80 28.54
CA ALA A 261 11.85 42.02 28.57
C ALA A 261 11.13 43.14 29.35
N ASP A 262 11.75 44.31 29.43
CA ASP A 262 11.14 45.52 29.99
C ASP A 262 10.37 46.31 28.92
N ASP A 263 10.73 46.14 27.64
CA ASP A 263 10.09 46.80 26.49
C ASP A 263 9.54 45.79 25.46
N TRP A 264 8.41 46.16 24.85
CA TRP A 264 7.73 45.38 23.82
C TRP A 264 8.53 45.29 22.52
N LEU A 265 8.67 44.07 22.00
CA LEU A 265 9.32 43.83 20.71
C LEU A 265 8.29 43.68 19.59
N PHE A 266 7.07 43.22 19.91
CA PHE A 266 6.01 42.87 18.96
C PHE A 266 6.50 41.88 17.92
N ILE A 267 6.92 40.70 18.38
CA ILE A 267 7.62 39.70 17.58
C ILE A 267 6.78 39.29 16.35
N LYS A 268 7.44 39.28 15.18
CA LYS A 268 6.87 38.95 13.86
C LYS A 268 7.46 37.70 13.23
N SER A 269 8.71 37.37 13.58
CA SER A 269 9.38 36.15 13.11
C SER A 269 10.55 35.80 14.02
N PHE A 270 11.09 34.60 13.84
CA PHE A 270 12.32 34.18 14.46
C PHE A 270 13.34 33.81 13.39
N THR A 271 14.62 34.13 13.64
CA THR A 271 15.72 33.66 12.80
C THR A 271 16.70 32.88 13.65
N PHE A 272 16.95 31.63 13.27
CA PHE A 272 17.95 30.77 13.89
C PHE A 272 19.20 30.78 13.02
N ASN A 273 20.29 31.37 13.51
CA ASN A 273 21.62 31.13 12.93
C ASN A 273 22.17 29.84 13.54
N ILE A 274 22.16 28.75 12.78
CA ILE A 274 22.61 27.43 13.20
C ILE A 274 23.95 27.16 12.53
N ASP A 275 25.02 27.13 13.33
CA ASP A 275 26.39 26.90 12.86
C ASP A 275 26.76 27.77 11.64
N GLY A 276 26.34 29.05 11.66
CA GLY A 276 26.61 30.03 10.61
C GLY A 276 25.55 30.12 9.51
N THR A 277 24.56 29.20 9.46
CA THR A 277 23.49 29.22 8.46
C THR A 277 22.18 29.74 9.03
N ASN A 278 21.57 30.74 8.38
CA ASN A 278 20.30 31.31 8.81
C ASN A 278 19.10 30.47 8.36
N HIS A 279 18.18 30.24 9.30
CA HIS A 279 16.89 29.59 9.08
C HIS A 279 15.79 30.48 9.66
N SER A 280 14.89 30.98 8.82
CA SER A 280 13.77 31.80 9.28
C SER A 280 12.56 30.92 9.60
N LEU A 281 11.91 31.24 10.71
CA LEU A 281 10.63 30.69 11.10
C LEU A 281 9.61 31.84 11.07
N PRO A 282 8.82 31.98 10.00
CA PRO A 282 7.75 32.95 9.96
C PRO A 282 6.65 32.54 10.94
N ILE A 283 6.04 33.52 11.61
CA ILE A 283 4.88 33.29 12.47
C ILE A 283 3.73 34.19 12.03
N SER A 284 2.49 33.76 12.23
CA SER A 284 1.34 34.63 12.04
C SER A 284 1.13 35.47 13.29
N PHE A 285 1.39 36.78 13.16
CA PHE A 285 1.22 37.77 14.23
C PHE A 285 -0.16 37.70 14.94
N PHE A 286 -1.23 37.38 14.21
CA PHE A 286 -2.59 37.37 14.74
C PHE A 286 -3.05 36.01 15.25
N ARG A 287 -2.41 34.91 14.82
CA ARG A 287 -2.84 33.55 15.14
C ARG A 287 -1.97 32.89 16.21
N ASP A 288 -0.67 33.15 16.16
CA ASP A 288 0.31 32.32 16.85
C ASP A 288 0.95 33.05 18.05
N ARG A 289 0.97 34.39 18.02
CA ARG A 289 1.65 35.25 18.99
C ARG A 289 0.69 35.72 20.09
N LYS A 290 1.05 35.44 21.34
CA LYS A 290 0.33 35.84 22.55
C LYS A 290 1.24 36.70 23.42
N SER A 291 0.64 37.52 24.28
CA SER A 291 1.40 38.42 25.13
C SER A 291 0.64 38.92 26.35
N ASP A 292 1.36 39.26 27.41
CA ASP A 292 0.81 39.78 28.68
C ASP A 292 1.91 40.55 29.47
N HIS A 293 1.57 41.24 30.56
CA HIS A 293 2.49 42.08 31.34
C HIS A 293 2.13 42.22 32.82
N SER A 294 3.13 42.36 33.69
CA SER A 294 2.93 42.63 35.13
C SER A 294 4.21 43.16 35.77
N GLY A 295 4.09 44.10 36.73
CA GLY A 295 5.20 44.58 37.54
C GLY A 295 6.36 45.22 36.75
N GLY A 296 6.07 45.86 35.61
CA GLY A 296 7.08 46.46 34.73
C GLY A 296 7.79 45.49 33.79
N LYS A 297 7.41 44.21 33.78
CA LYS A 297 7.91 43.20 32.83
C LYS A 297 6.83 42.79 31.85
N ILE A 298 7.22 42.57 30.61
CA ILE A 298 6.35 42.10 29.52
C ILE A 298 6.81 40.72 29.07
N TRP A 299 5.89 39.87 28.64
CA TRP A 299 6.22 38.59 28.04
C TRP A 299 5.41 38.31 26.78
N GLU A 300 6.10 37.82 25.75
CA GLU A 300 5.56 37.42 24.46
C GLU A 300 5.89 35.94 24.23
N TRP A 301 4.92 35.16 23.74
CA TRP A 301 5.16 33.76 23.42
C TRP A 301 4.44 33.30 22.17
N VAL A 302 5.02 32.31 21.52
CA VAL A 302 4.48 31.64 20.35
C VAL A 302 4.47 30.15 20.61
N ASP A 303 3.34 29.50 20.29
CA ASP A 303 3.14 28.07 20.54
C ASP A 303 2.59 27.39 19.28
N LEU A 304 3.47 26.71 18.56
CA LEU A 304 3.24 26.19 17.21
C LEU A 304 3.04 24.67 17.22
N LEU A 305 2.18 24.19 16.34
CA LEU A 305 2.20 22.79 15.92
C LEU A 305 3.47 22.56 15.09
N VAL A 306 4.19 21.47 15.36
CA VAL A 306 5.40 21.13 14.60
C VAL A 306 5.01 20.41 13.32
N ASP A 307 5.22 21.07 12.19
CA ASP A 307 5.15 20.49 10.85
C ASP A 307 6.52 19.95 10.39
N ALA A 308 6.62 19.51 9.13
CA ALA A 308 7.84 18.89 8.60
C ALA A 308 9.05 19.86 8.63
N GLU A 309 8.83 21.14 8.34
CA GLU A 309 9.89 22.16 8.31
C GLU A 309 10.34 22.53 9.73
N THR A 310 9.39 22.73 10.63
CA THR A 310 9.66 23.00 12.05
C THR A 310 10.34 21.81 12.72
N PHE A 311 9.97 20.58 12.35
CA PHE A 311 10.63 19.36 12.84
C PHE A 311 12.10 19.32 12.39
N ALA A 312 12.36 19.61 11.11
CA ALA A 312 13.73 19.67 10.59
C ALA A 312 14.55 20.77 11.28
N LEU A 313 13.93 21.93 11.54
CA LEU A 313 14.55 23.04 12.28
C LEU A 313 14.92 22.63 13.71
N LEU A 314 13.97 22.09 14.48
CA LEU A 314 14.19 21.59 15.84
C LEU A 314 15.31 20.56 15.90
N ASN A 315 15.32 19.64 14.93
CA ASN A 315 16.34 18.61 14.84
C ASN A 315 17.73 19.20 14.54
N LYS A 316 17.82 20.26 13.71
CA LYS A 316 19.08 20.99 13.47
C LYS A 316 19.55 21.75 14.71
N VAL A 317 18.66 22.55 15.33
CA VAL A 317 18.99 23.33 16.52
C VAL A 317 19.52 22.43 17.63
N SER A 318 18.84 21.31 17.89
CA SER A 318 19.17 20.40 18.98
C SER A 318 20.52 19.71 18.79
N ARG A 319 21.02 19.53 17.55
CA ARG A 319 22.30 18.88 17.23
C ARG A 319 23.45 19.85 16.90
N SER A 320 23.14 21.14 16.79
CA SER A 320 24.11 22.16 16.41
C SER A 320 25.18 22.41 17.47
N THR A 321 26.34 22.90 17.03
CA THR A 321 27.39 23.35 17.96
C THR A 321 26.98 24.66 18.61
N ARG A 322 26.61 25.66 17.80
CA ARG A 322 26.11 26.96 18.27
C ARG A 322 24.84 27.35 17.51
N THR A 323 23.85 27.84 18.24
CA THR A 323 22.66 28.44 17.62
C THR A 323 22.39 29.79 18.26
N ILE A 324 22.28 30.84 17.44
CA ILE A 324 21.80 32.15 17.87
C ILE A 324 20.34 32.28 17.44
N LEU A 325 19.46 32.57 18.39
CA LEU A 325 18.06 32.89 18.16
C LEU A 325 17.89 34.40 18.15
N ARG A 326 17.47 34.93 17.01
CA ARG A 326 17.00 36.29 16.85
C ARG A 326 15.48 36.35 16.92
N TYR A 327 14.99 37.20 17.82
CA TYR A 327 13.60 37.63 17.92
C TYR A 327 13.44 38.86 17.03
N GLU A 328 12.73 38.75 15.91
CA GLU A 328 12.51 39.87 14.99
C GLU A 328 11.21 40.58 15.37
N GLY A 329 11.33 41.81 15.87
CA GLY A 329 10.20 42.64 16.29
C GLY A 329 9.61 43.50 15.18
N GLN A 330 8.70 44.39 15.57
CA GLN A 330 8.14 45.37 14.65
C GLN A 330 9.14 46.47 14.26
N GLN A 331 9.98 46.90 15.20
CA GLN A 331 10.98 47.97 14.99
C GLN A 331 12.41 47.56 15.35
N TYR A 332 12.57 46.62 16.29
CA TYR A 332 13.87 46.21 16.83
C TYR A 332 14.01 44.68 16.81
N TYR A 333 15.18 44.19 17.20
CA TYR A 333 15.44 42.75 17.38
C TYR A 333 16.14 42.48 18.71
N SER A 334 16.07 41.23 19.16
CA SER A 334 16.85 40.75 20.31
C SER A 334 17.52 39.43 19.95
N ASP A 335 18.79 39.27 20.32
CA ASP A 335 19.55 38.04 20.08
C ASP A 335 19.83 37.32 21.40
N ARG A 336 19.95 36.00 21.33
CA ARG A 336 20.54 35.18 22.40
C ARG A 336 21.11 33.88 21.84
N ASP A 337 22.04 33.28 22.56
CA ASP A 337 22.41 31.90 22.31
C ASP A 337 21.30 30.96 22.83
N VAL A 338 21.02 29.89 22.05
CA VAL A 338 20.24 28.75 22.53
C VAL A 338 21.16 27.89 23.38
N SER A 339 20.82 27.78 24.66
CA SER A 339 21.66 27.12 25.65
C SER A 339 21.82 25.62 25.37
N SER A 340 22.91 25.03 25.87
CA SER A 340 23.13 23.58 25.80
C SER A 340 22.01 22.79 26.49
N SER A 341 21.44 23.35 27.56
CA SER A 341 20.28 22.77 28.24
C SER A 341 19.06 22.72 27.32
N GLU A 342 18.69 23.83 26.66
CA GLU A 342 17.58 23.85 25.69
C GLU A 342 17.79 22.85 24.55
N LYS A 343 19.01 22.73 24.04
CA LYS A 343 19.34 21.73 23.00
C LYS A 343 19.14 20.29 23.51
N LEU A 344 19.63 19.98 24.71
CA LEU A 344 19.50 18.65 25.31
C LEU A 344 18.03 18.29 25.55
N THR A 345 17.23 19.20 26.11
CA THR A 345 15.81 18.96 26.37
C THR A 345 15.05 18.73 25.06
N MET A 346 15.37 19.48 24.00
CA MET A 346 14.82 19.23 22.66
C MET A 346 15.18 17.83 22.14
N GLN A 347 16.44 17.39 22.27
CA GLN A 347 16.84 16.04 21.86
C GLN A 347 16.07 14.95 22.61
N GLN A 348 15.89 15.11 23.93
CA GLN A 348 15.20 14.15 24.77
C GLN A 348 13.69 14.10 24.45
N ILE A 349 13.07 15.23 24.17
CA ILE A 349 11.67 15.29 23.70
C ILE A 349 11.51 14.60 22.34
N LEU A 350 12.39 14.87 21.38
CA LEU A 350 12.33 14.20 20.06
C LEU A 350 12.55 12.69 20.18
N THR A 351 13.45 12.26 21.08
CA THR A 351 13.70 10.84 21.37
C THR A 351 12.48 10.18 22.01
N ALA A 352 11.88 10.81 23.01
CA ALA A 352 10.66 10.34 23.67
C ALA A 352 9.48 10.27 22.70
N TYR A 353 9.34 11.26 21.81
CA TYR A 353 8.32 11.28 20.77
C TYR A 353 8.40 10.03 19.89
N GLY A 354 9.60 9.69 19.41
CA GLY A 354 9.84 8.46 18.63
C GLY A 354 9.56 7.19 19.44
N ALA A 355 9.98 7.13 20.70
CA ALA A 355 9.76 5.97 21.57
C ALA A 355 8.26 5.73 21.86
N LEU A 356 7.47 6.79 21.99
CA LEU A 356 6.01 6.74 22.15
C LEU A 356 5.28 6.31 20.87
N GLY A 357 5.97 6.23 19.72
CA GLY A 357 5.40 5.85 18.43
C GLY A 357 5.13 7.03 17.48
N GLY A 358 5.51 8.25 17.87
CA GLY A 358 5.46 9.42 17.00
C GLY A 358 6.36 9.27 15.78
N GLN A 359 5.88 9.75 14.63
CA GLN A 359 6.63 9.78 13.37
C GLN A 359 6.91 11.23 13.00
N PRO A 360 8.08 11.54 12.38
CA PRO A 360 8.32 12.86 11.83
C PRO A 360 7.15 13.30 10.94
N PRO A 361 6.62 14.53 11.08
CA PRO A 361 5.55 15.02 10.23
C PRO A 361 5.96 14.95 8.75
N SER A 362 5.07 14.44 7.89
CA SER A 362 5.27 14.45 6.43
C SER A 362 4.97 15.84 5.86
N LYS A 363 5.56 16.15 4.71
CA LYS A 363 5.29 17.38 3.95
C LYS A 363 3.88 17.42 3.38
#